data_AF-H2FWP6-F1
#
_entry.id   AF-H2FWP6-F1
#
_cell.length_a   1.000
_cell.length_b   1.000
_cell.length_c   1.000
_cell.angle_alpha   90.00
_cell.angle_beta   90.00
_cell.angle_gamma   90.00
#
_symmetry.space_group_name_H-M   'P 1'
#
loop_
_entity.id
_entity.type
_entity.pdbx_description
1 polymer ?
#
loop_
_entity_poly.entity_id
_entity_poly.type
_entity_poly.pdbx_seq_one_letter_code
_entity_poly.pdbx_strand_id
1 'polypeptide(L)'
;MGDNDGWQLIEAASFESPASPASSRVRRGLRRLGRLLGRGDEADSGFEGGAPTHDNFDRRPAVAALTRWAEDWPDTGPGVRFLLDPPFSGTAHIARDWAGERRWPRLAPPDEQELATADVAGWWRRQGVHGPWLMDSLARCLLRTPAGLRFLRALLVRLLEGEFGPGLVVSNSWTHRFIIQAFELVLPHPHCFAPVTPALLGTLGIRGSTRQLTALAADARGNAGVALALWAAEHGDNGGRPELPAEADDTTAFVLYALLLHDGLASGPLQQVLPMLGGARLAACLQRLEYCGQVELRGACWRVRPAAYPAVREFLAGRDHCLDDF
;
A
#
# COMPACT_ATOMS: atom_id res chain seq x y z
N MET A 1 -11.01 -28.80 12.09
CA MET A 1 -10.56 -27.76 13.02
C MET A 1 -9.76 -26.79 12.18
N GLY A 2 -10.44 -25.84 11.54
CA GLY A 2 -9.81 -24.96 10.55
C GLY A 2 -8.92 -23.96 11.26
N ASP A 3 -7.65 -23.95 10.91
CA ASP A 3 -6.70 -22.91 11.33
C ASP A 3 -7.28 -21.55 10.94
N ASN A 4 -7.76 -20.80 11.93
CA ASN A 4 -8.19 -19.44 11.73
C ASN A 4 -6.95 -18.54 11.74
N ASP A 5 -6.13 -18.67 10.71
CA ASP A 5 -4.87 -17.92 10.52
C ASP A 5 -5.10 -16.41 10.34
N GLY A 6 -6.36 -15.96 10.36
CA GLY A 6 -6.79 -14.57 10.28
C GLY A 6 -6.72 -13.95 8.89
N TRP A 7 -6.05 -14.61 7.93
CA TRP A 7 -6.00 -14.18 6.53
C TRP A 7 -7.27 -14.54 5.77
N GLN A 8 -7.99 -13.52 5.32
CA GLN A 8 -9.21 -13.65 4.55
C GLN A 8 -9.30 -12.51 3.53
N LEU A 9 -9.82 -12.80 2.33
CA LEU A 9 -10.25 -11.76 1.40
C LEU A 9 -11.71 -11.41 1.63
N ILE A 10 -12.02 -10.11 1.60
CA ILE A 10 -13.36 -9.54 1.73
C ILE A 10 -13.59 -8.56 0.59
N GLU A 11 -14.85 -8.23 0.29
CA GLU A 11 -15.16 -7.10 -0.57
C GLU A 11 -14.63 -5.81 0.06
N ALA A 12 -14.03 -4.93 -0.76
CA ALA A 12 -13.43 -3.70 -0.27
C ALA A 12 -14.44 -2.78 0.42
N ALA A 13 -15.71 -2.81 -0.01
CA ALA A 13 -16.79 -2.05 0.61
C ALA A 13 -17.12 -2.50 2.05
N SER A 14 -16.72 -3.71 2.43
CA SER A 14 -16.88 -4.25 3.79
C SER A 14 -15.68 -4.00 4.70
N PHE A 15 -14.65 -3.31 4.20
CA PHE A 15 -13.47 -3.00 5.02
C PHE A 15 -13.81 -1.93 6.06
N GLU A 16 -13.61 -2.26 7.33
CA GLU A 16 -13.73 -1.32 8.44
C GLU A 16 -12.41 -1.22 9.19
N SER A 17 -11.87 0.01 9.34
CA SER A 17 -10.67 0.21 10.14
C SER A 17 -10.93 -0.15 11.61
N PRO A 18 -10.06 -0.94 12.25
CA PRO A 18 -10.20 -1.28 13.67
C PRO A 18 -10.31 -0.04 14.55
N ALA A 19 -11.31 -0.02 15.43
CA ALA A 19 -11.54 1.08 16.35
C ALA A 19 -10.44 1.13 17.43
N SER A 20 -9.97 2.34 17.76
CA SER A 20 -9.04 2.50 18.87
C SER A 20 -9.76 2.24 20.20
N PRO A 21 -9.14 1.56 21.20
CA PRO A 21 -9.71 1.44 22.52
C PRO A 21 -10.02 2.82 23.11
N ALA A 22 -11.17 3.01 23.77
CA ALA A 22 -11.67 4.33 24.23
C ALA A 22 -10.68 5.16 25.08
N SER A 23 -9.64 4.54 25.64
CA SER A 23 -8.59 5.19 26.45
C SER A 23 -7.33 5.61 25.67
N SER A 24 -7.23 5.31 24.37
CA SER A 24 -5.99 5.47 23.59
C SER A 24 -5.80 6.86 22.97
N ARG A 25 -6.88 7.59 22.64
CA ARG A 25 -6.78 8.96 22.09
C ARG A 25 -6.11 9.94 23.07
N VAL A 26 -6.33 9.75 24.37
CA VAL A 26 -5.72 10.56 25.44
C VAL A 26 -4.24 10.22 25.65
N ARG A 27 -3.80 8.98 25.34
CA ARG A 27 -2.42 8.54 25.58
C ARG A 27 -1.42 9.01 24.53
N ARG A 28 -1.87 9.33 23.31
CA ARG A 28 -1.01 9.89 22.23
C ARG A 28 -0.41 11.25 22.63
N GLY A 29 -1.17 12.09 23.33
CA GLY A 29 -0.68 13.36 23.88
C GLY A 29 0.23 13.18 25.10
N LEU A 30 -0.12 12.26 26.01
CA LEU A 30 0.65 12.02 27.24
C LEU A 30 2.00 11.33 27.00
N ARG A 31 2.14 10.49 25.97
CA ARG A 31 3.44 9.88 25.60
C ARG A 31 4.43 10.87 24.97
N ARG A 32 3.96 11.99 24.39
CA ARG A 32 4.82 13.09 23.93
C ARG A 32 5.44 13.85 25.12
N LEU A 33 4.66 14.01 26.19
CA LEU A 33 5.14 14.64 27.43
C LEU A 33 6.07 13.73 28.24
N GLY A 34 5.81 12.42 28.27
CA GLY A 34 6.64 11.45 28.99
C GLY A 34 8.09 11.36 28.50
N ARG A 35 8.33 11.53 27.18
CA ARG A 35 9.69 11.54 26.59
C ARG A 35 10.49 12.81 26.91
N LEU A 36 9.81 13.94 27.16
CA LEU A 36 10.45 15.18 27.63
C LEU A 36 10.74 15.16 29.14
N LEU A 37 10.08 14.27 29.90
CA LEU A 37 10.16 14.21 31.37
C LEU A 37 10.94 12.99 31.90
N GLY A 38 11.64 12.24 31.04
CA GLY A 38 12.56 11.17 31.46
C GLY A 38 11.91 10.04 32.25
N ARG A 39 10.61 9.77 32.05
CA ARG A 39 9.91 8.70 32.77
C ARG A 39 9.81 7.46 31.88
N GLY A 40 10.77 6.55 32.04
CA GLY A 40 10.73 5.23 31.44
C GLY A 40 9.55 4.45 32.00
N ASP A 41 8.59 4.08 31.15
CA ASP A 41 7.72 2.94 31.41
C ASP A 41 8.64 1.71 31.45
N GLU A 42 8.54 0.90 32.51
CA GLU A 42 9.24 -0.38 32.62
C GLU A 42 9.00 -1.18 31.34
N ALA A 43 10.05 -1.29 30.52
CA ALA A 43 10.08 -2.16 29.37
C ALA A 43 10.01 -3.59 29.91
N ASP A 44 8.90 -4.26 29.67
CA ASP A 44 8.81 -5.70 29.89
C ASP A 44 9.89 -6.37 29.04
N SER A 45 10.93 -6.82 29.73
CA SER A 45 12.18 -7.28 29.18
C SER A 45 12.04 -8.73 28.71
N GLY A 46 12.25 -8.97 27.42
CA GLY A 46 12.53 -10.31 26.91
C GLY A 46 12.07 -10.55 25.48
N PHE A 47 12.83 -10.07 24.50
CA PHE A 47 12.76 -10.67 23.16
C PHE A 47 14.13 -10.66 22.48
N GLU A 48 14.78 -11.82 22.47
CA GLU A 48 15.84 -12.14 21.51
C GLU A 48 15.17 -12.64 20.23
N GLY A 49 15.17 -11.79 19.19
CA GLY A 49 14.67 -12.09 17.84
C GLY A 49 13.86 -10.91 17.30
N GLY A 50 14.42 -10.07 16.42
CA GLY A 50 13.67 -8.94 15.87
C GLY A 50 12.36 -9.38 15.20
N ALA A 51 11.26 -8.64 15.42
CA ALA A 51 10.02 -8.86 14.68
C ALA A 51 10.29 -8.78 13.16
N PRO A 52 9.61 -9.60 12.34
CA PRO A 52 9.83 -9.58 10.89
C PRO A 52 9.59 -8.17 10.33
N THR A 53 10.39 -7.77 9.36
CA THR A 53 10.18 -6.50 8.65
C THR A 53 8.89 -6.60 7.82
N HIS A 54 8.28 -5.46 7.54
CA HIS A 54 7.05 -5.38 6.74
C HIS A 54 7.15 -6.07 5.36
N ASP A 55 8.36 -6.23 4.82
CA ASP A 55 8.65 -6.89 3.54
C ASP A 55 9.09 -8.36 3.67
N ASN A 56 9.24 -8.89 4.89
CA ASN A 56 9.74 -10.25 5.12
C ASN A 56 8.96 -11.01 6.22
N PHE A 57 7.63 -11.01 6.12
CA PHE A 57 6.76 -11.89 6.91
C PHE A 57 6.36 -13.15 6.13
N ASP A 58 5.93 -14.20 6.83
CA ASP A 58 5.45 -15.43 6.20
C ASP A 58 4.14 -15.18 5.46
N ARG A 59 4.19 -15.25 4.12
CA ARG A 59 3.05 -15.02 3.24
C ARG A 59 2.26 -16.28 2.91
N ARG A 60 2.72 -17.48 3.28
CA ARG A 60 2.06 -18.75 2.91
C ARG A 60 0.58 -18.80 3.36
N PRO A 61 0.21 -18.38 4.58
CA PRO A 61 -1.21 -18.37 4.98
C PRO A 61 -2.05 -17.39 4.14
N ALA A 62 -1.48 -16.25 3.74
CA ALA A 62 -2.15 -15.27 2.88
C ALA A 62 -2.31 -15.77 1.43
N VAL A 63 -1.31 -16.48 0.90
CA VAL A 63 -1.38 -17.16 -0.40
C VAL A 63 -2.46 -18.25 -0.39
N ALA A 64 -2.57 -19.00 0.71
CA ALA A 64 -3.64 -19.98 0.89
C ALA A 64 -5.03 -19.31 0.93
N ALA A 65 -5.16 -18.15 1.57
CA ALA A 65 -6.40 -17.38 1.56
C ALA A 65 -6.77 -16.88 0.15
N LEU A 66 -5.80 -16.40 -0.62
CA LEU A 66 -6.01 -16.01 -2.02
C LEU A 66 -6.40 -17.21 -2.90
N THR A 67 -5.82 -18.38 -2.64
CA THR A 67 -6.21 -19.65 -3.29
C THR A 67 -7.66 -20.01 -3.04
N ARG A 68 -8.13 -19.94 -1.78
CA ARG A 68 -9.54 -20.20 -1.45
C ARG A 68 -10.49 -19.21 -2.13
N TRP A 69 -10.14 -17.93 -2.15
CA TRP A 69 -10.96 -16.90 -2.82
C TRP A 69 -11.02 -17.09 -4.35
N ALA A 70 -9.99 -17.69 -4.93
CA ALA A 70 -9.88 -17.96 -6.35
C ALA A 70 -10.28 -19.39 -6.76
N GLU A 71 -10.85 -20.21 -5.87
CA GLU A 71 -11.07 -21.64 -6.10
C GLU A 71 -11.84 -21.94 -7.39
N ASP A 72 -12.87 -21.13 -7.69
CA ASP A 72 -13.71 -21.30 -8.89
C ASP A 72 -13.20 -20.53 -10.13
N TRP A 73 -12.07 -19.84 -10.04
CA TRP A 73 -11.56 -18.95 -11.09
C TRP A 73 -10.17 -19.38 -11.58
N PRO A 74 -9.95 -19.49 -12.90
CA PRO A 74 -10.70 -18.87 -13.99
C PRO A 74 -11.78 -19.73 -14.69
N ASP A 75 -12.00 -20.96 -14.25
CA ASP A 75 -12.74 -21.96 -15.02
C ASP A 75 -14.28 -21.75 -15.03
N THR A 76 -14.86 -21.06 -14.04
CA THR A 76 -16.33 -20.92 -13.91
C THR A 76 -16.89 -19.52 -14.20
N GLY A 77 -16.05 -18.54 -14.55
CA GLY A 77 -16.51 -17.19 -14.83
C GLY A 77 -15.48 -16.33 -15.56
N PRO A 78 -15.85 -15.65 -16.67
CA PRO A 78 -14.95 -14.75 -17.35
C PRO A 78 -14.74 -13.48 -16.52
N GLY A 79 -13.52 -12.95 -16.52
CA GLY A 79 -13.28 -11.58 -16.13
C GLY A 79 -11.96 -11.32 -15.42
N VAL A 80 -11.63 -10.04 -15.41
CA VAL A 80 -10.57 -9.48 -14.60
C VAL A 80 -11.08 -9.32 -13.17
N ARG A 81 -10.34 -9.83 -12.18
CA ARG A 81 -10.63 -9.57 -10.77
C ARG A 81 -9.70 -8.48 -10.24
N PHE A 82 -10.24 -7.60 -9.40
CA PHE A 82 -9.48 -6.52 -8.79
C PHE A 82 -9.18 -6.82 -7.32
N LEU A 83 -7.91 -6.72 -6.96
CA LEU A 83 -7.42 -6.88 -5.61
C LEU A 83 -6.75 -5.57 -5.16
N LEU A 84 -7.28 -4.95 -4.12
CA LEU A 84 -6.74 -3.72 -3.57
C LEU A 84 -5.52 -4.01 -2.68
N ASP A 85 -4.48 -3.21 -2.89
CA ASP A 85 -3.21 -3.21 -2.17
C ASP A 85 -3.11 -1.90 -1.39
N PRO A 86 -3.61 -1.86 -0.14
CA PRO A 86 -3.29 -0.76 0.77
C PRO A 86 -1.77 -0.61 0.87
N PRO A 87 -1.21 0.60 0.90
CA PRO A 87 0.24 0.79 0.95
C PRO A 87 0.89 -0.10 2.01
N PHE A 88 1.94 -0.81 1.61
CA PHE A 88 2.73 -1.67 2.49
C PHE A 88 2.01 -2.91 3.04
N SER A 89 0.77 -3.22 2.66
CA SER A 89 0.06 -4.42 3.16
C SER A 89 0.73 -5.74 2.76
N GLY A 90 1.54 -5.70 1.70
CA GLY A 90 2.16 -6.88 1.10
C GLY A 90 1.27 -7.59 0.08
N THR A 91 0.08 -7.07 -0.24
CA THR A 91 -0.87 -7.71 -1.16
C THR A 91 -0.23 -7.98 -2.52
N ALA A 92 0.52 -7.03 -3.08
CA ALA A 92 1.24 -7.23 -4.34
C ALA A 92 2.26 -8.38 -4.28
N HIS A 93 2.98 -8.55 -3.17
CA HIS A 93 3.91 -9.67 -2.97
C HIS A 93 3.17 -11.00 -2.83
N ILE A 94 2.07 -11.03 -2.08
CA ILE A 94 1.22 -12.21 -1.91
C ILE A 94 0.66 -12.66 -3.28
N ALA A 95 0.17 -11.71 -4.09
CA ALA A 95 -0.34 -11.99 -5.42
C ALA A 95 0.73 -12.54 -6.38
N ARG A 96 1.98 -12.03 -6.29
CA ARG A 96 3.11 -12.57 -7.06
C ARG A 96 3.46 -14.00 -6.66
N ASP A 97 3.53 -14.30 -5.36
CA ASP A 97 3.81 -15.66 -4.88
C ASP A 97 2.71 -16.63 -5.34
N TRP A 98 1.45 -16.23 -5.18
CA TRP A 98 0.27 -17.00 -5.61
C TRP A 98 0.22 -17.26 -7.12
N ALA A 99 0.54 -16.25 -7.93
CA ALA A 99 0.64 -16.37 -9.39
C ALA A 99 1.83 -17.25 -9.80
N GLY A 100 2.95 -17.16 -9.06
CA GLY A 100 4.13 -17.99 -9.26
C GLY A 100 3.84 -19.48 -9.09
N GLU A 101 3.11 -19.86 -8.03
CA GLU A 101 2.66 -21.25 -7.80
C GLU A 101 1.83 -21.79 -8.97
N ARG A 102 1.06 -20.93 -9.62
CA ARG A 102 0.19 -21.26 -10.77
C ARG A 102 0.85 -21.05 -12.13
N ARG A 103 2.09 -20.54 -12.16
CA ARG A 103 2.82 -20.16 -13.37
C ARG A 103 2.08 -19.14 -14.24
N TRP A 104 1.32 -18.25 -13.63
CA TRP A 104 0.65 -17.16 -14.35
C TRP A 104 1.70 -16.10 -14.76
N PRO A 105 1.76 -15.71 -16.05
CA PRO A 105 2.67 -14.67 -16.48
C PRO A 105 2.32 -13.33 -15.82
N ARG A 106 3.36 -12.62 -15.39
CA ARG A 106 3.22 -11.26 -14.88
C ARG A 106 3.38 -10.27 -16.02
N LEU A 107 2.41 -9.36 -16.17
CA LEU A 107 2.45 -8.32 -17.18
C LEU A 107 3.55 -7.29 -16.88
N ALA A 108 4.25 -6.86 -17.92
CA ALA A 108 5.17 -5.74 -17.85
C ALA A 108 4.39 -4.41 -17.96
N PRO A 109 4.81 -3.36 -17.24
CA PRO A 109 4.19 -2.04 -17.40
C PRO A 109 4.42 -1.49 -18.81
N PRO A 110 3.59 -0.52 -19.25
CA PRO A 110 3.84 0.19 -20.49
C PRO A 110 5.16 0.94 -20.44
N ASP A 111 5.84 1.02 -21.58
CA ASP A 111 7.02 1.89 -21.72
C ASP A 111 6.61 3.36 -21.96
N GLU A 112 7.62 4.24 -22.04
CA GLU A 112 7.38 5.68 -22.23
C GLU A 112 6.65 5.99 -23.54
N GLN A 113 6.94 5.25 -24.61
CA GLN A 113 6.33 5.47 -25.92
C GLN A 113 4.86 5.03 -25.90
N GLU A 114 4.57 3.84 -25.37
CA GLU A 114 3.21 3.31 -25.22
C GLU A 114 2.35 4.22 -24.33
N LEU A 115 2.91 4.75 -23.24
CA LEU A 115 2.24 5.75 -22.40
C LEU A 115 1.97 7.04 -23.16
N ALA A 116 2.96 7.55 -23.91
CA ALA A 116 2.83 8.81 -24.65
C ALA A 116 1.73 8.75 -25.71
N THR A 117 1.67 7.65 -26.47
CA THR A 117 0.71 7.43 -27.56
C THR A 117 -0.60 6.80 -27.11
N ALA A 118 -0.73 6.43 -25.84
CA ALA A 118 -1.85 5.64 -25.31
C ALA A 118 -2.07 4.32 -26.08
N ASP A 119 -0.99 3.67 -26.54
CA ASP A 119 -1.06 2.44 -27.35
C ASP A 119 -1.23 1.19 -26.49
N VAL A 120 -2.45 0.99 -25.97
CA VAL A 120 -2.79 -0.20 -25.18
C VAL A 120 -2.75 -1.47 -26.05
N ALA A 121 -2.98 -1.37 -27.36
CA ALA A 121 -3.01 -2.53 -28.26
C ALA A 121 -1.59 -3.05 -28.56
N GLY A 122 -0.65 -2.14 -28.80
CA GLY A 122 0.79 -2.43 -28.87
C GLY A 122 1.30 -3.01 -27.56
N TRP A 123 0.99 -2.35 -26.44
CA TRP A 123 1.34 -2.82 -25.09
C TRP A 123 0.88 -4.26 -24.84
N TRP A 124 -0.39 -4.57 -25.16
CA TRP A 124 -0.93 -5.92 -24.97
C TRP A 124 -0.27 -6.95 -25.88
N ARG A 125 -0.10 -6.65 -27.17
CA ARG A 125 0.58 -7.56 -28.12
C ARG A 125 2.00 -7.89 -27.66
N ARG A 126 2.73 -6.91 -27.09
CA ARG A 126 4.09 -7.09 -26.56
C ARG A 126 4.13 -8.05 -25.37
N GLN A 127 3.05 -8.17 -24.58
CA GLN A 127 3.00 -9.13 -23.48
C GLN A 127 3.11 -10.57 -23.98
N GLY A 128 2.50 -10.88 -25.14
CA GLY A 128 2.52 -12.22 -25.73
C GLY A 128 1.83 -13.28 -24.87
N VAL A 129 0.81 -12.89 -24.09
CA VAL A 129 0.08 -13.79 -23.17
C VAL A 129 -1.36 -14.02 -23.65
N HIS A 130 -1.87 -15.23 -23.41
CA HIS A 130 -3.24 -15.63 -23.76
C HIS A 130 -4.00 -16.30 -22.59
N GLY A 131 -3.26 -16.73 -21.56
CA GLY A 131 -3.80 -17.40 -20.38
C GLY A 131 -3.94 -16.44 -19.21
N PRO A 132 -4.41 -16.93 -18.06
CA PRO A 132 -4.64 -16.06 -16.93
C PRO A 132 -3.34 -15.39 -16.50
N TRP A 133 -3.40 -14.08 -16.31
CA TRP A 133 -2.23 -13.23 -16.10
C TRP A 133 -2.33 -12.46 -14.79
N LEU A 134 -1.19 -11.97 -14.31
CA LEU A 134 -1.09 -11.09 -13.16
C LEU A 134 -0.61 -9.70 -13.60
N MET A 135 -1.41 -8.67 -13.35
CA MET A 135 -0.96 -7.28 -13.26
C MET A 135 -0.72 -6.98 -11.78
N ASP A 136 0.54 -7.03 -11.35
CA ASP A 136 0.90 -6.95 -9.94
C ASP A 136 0.88 -5.53 -9.36
N SER A 137 0.71 -4.51 -10.21
CA SER A 137 0.50 -3.13 -9.79
C SER A 137 -0.08 -2.28 -10.93
N LEU A 138 -1.34 -1.88 -10.80
CA LEU A 138 -2.00 -0.95 -11.71
C LEU A 138 -1.35 0.44 -11.68
N ALA A 139 -0.76 0.83 -10.54
CA ALA A 139 -0.06 2.11 -10.38
C ALA A 139 1.12 2.26 -11.36
N ARG A 140 1.74 1.15 -11.77
CA ARG A 140 2.84 1.14 -12.77
C ARG A 140 2.35 1.37 -14.20
N CYS A 141 1.05 1.27 -14.44
CA CYS A 141 0.41 1.62 -15.71
C CYS A 141 -0.10 3.07 -15.72
N LEU A 142 0.18 3.83 -14.66
CA LEU A 142 -0.24 5.21 -14.49
C LEU A 142 0.96 6.10 -14.18
N LEU A 143 1.17 7.09 -15.05
CA LEU A 143 1.84 8.33 -14.68
C LEU A 143 0.78 9.44 -14.73
N ARG A 144 0.66 10.27 -13.68
CA ARG A 144 -0.39 11.30 -13.59
C ARG A 144 -0.03 12.52 -14.44
N THR A 145 0.09 12.27 -15.74
CA THR A 145 0.28 13.22 -16.83
C THR A 145 -0.90 13.06 -17.81
N PRO A 146 -1.15 14.03 -18.71
CA PRO A 146 -2.23 13.89 -19.68
C PRO A 146 -2.13 12.60 -20.52
N ALA A 147 -0.93 12.20 -20.91
CA ALA A 147 -0.71 10.98 -21.67
C ALA A 147 -0.97 9.71 -20.85
N GLY A 148 -0.43 9.64 -19.63
CA GLY A 148 -0.65 8.48 -18.77
C GLY A 148 -2.11 8.30 -18.35
N LEU A 149 -2.87 9.40 -18.18
CA LEU A 149 -4.31 9.33 -17.93
C LEU A 149 -5.10 8.82 -19.15
N ARG A 150 -4.70 9.19 -20.38
CA ARG A 150 -5.31 8.63 -21.60
C ARG A 150 -5.05 7.14 -21.71
N PHE A 151 -3.80 6.70 -21.50
CA PHE A 151 -3.43 5.29 -21.51
C PHE A 151 -4.24 4.52 -20.46
N LEU A 152 -4.26 4.98 -19.21
CA LEU A 152 -4.98 4.31 -18.14
C LEU A 152 -6.48 4.20 -18.43
N ARG A 153 -7.12 5.27 -18.92
CA ARG A 153 -8.54 5.22 -19.28
C ARG A 153 -8.81 4.19 -20.37
N ALA A 154 -8.01 4.17 -21.43
CA ALA A 154 -8.14 3.19 -22.50
C ALA A 154 -7.89 1.75 -22.01
N LEU A 155 -6.92 1.56 -21.11
CA LEU A 155 -6.63 0.27 -20.49
C LEU A 155 -7.82 -0.21 -19.64
N LEU A 156 -8.39 0.65 -18.80
CA LEU A 156 -9.51 0.30 -17.93
C LEU A 156 -10.76 -0.12 -18.70
N VAL A 157 -11.10 0.59 -19.79
CA VAL A 157 -12.25 0.21 -20.63
C VAL A 157 -12.07 -1.22 -21.17
N ARG A 158 -10.91 -1.51 -21.76
CA ARG A 158 -10.60 -2.83 -22.34
C ARG A 158 -10.51 -3.95 -21.28
N LEU A 159 -10.00 -3.63 -20.09
CA LEU A 159 -10.00 -4.54 -18.94
C LEU A 159 -11.43 -4.92 -18.52
N LEU A 160 -12.33 -3.95 -18.44
CA LEU A 160 -13.72 -4.15 -18.02
C LEU A 160 -14.56 -4.85 -19.08
N GLU A 161 -14.25 -4.64 -20.35
CA GLU A 161 -14.82 -5.38 -21.48
C GLU A 161 -14.31 -6.83 -21.57
N GLY A 162 -13.31 -7.20 -20.77
CA GLY A 162 -12.73 -8.54 -20.74
C GLY A 162 -11.86 -8.87 -21.94
N GLU A 163 -11.38 -7.86 -22.68
CA GLU A 163 -10.62 -8.05 -23.93
C GLU A 163 -9.31 -8.82 -23.72
N PHE A 164 -8.75 -8.74 -22.52
CA PHE A 164 -7.49 -9.40 -22.16
C PHE A 164 -7.69 -10.81 -21.57
N GLY A 165 -8.92 -11.33 -21.54
CA GLY A 165 -9.22 -12.60 -20.89
C GLY A 165 -9.13 -12.53 -19.36
N PRO A 166 -9.08 -13.69 -18.67
CA PRO A 166 -9.02 -13.73 -17.21
C PRO A 166 -7.69 -13.15 -16.70
N GLY A 167 -7.75 -12.35 -15.63
CA GLY A 167 -6.53 -11.84 -15.00
C GLY A 167 -6.75 -11.24 -13.62
N LEU A 168 -5.69 -11.22 -12.81
CA LEU A 168 -5.69 -10.55 -11.52
C LEU A 168 -5.06 -9.17 -11.69
N VAL A 169 -5.80 -8.12 -11.39
CA VAL A 169 -5.26 -6.76 -11.30
C VAL A 169 -5.13 -6.39 -9.84
N VAL A 170 -3.88 -6.22 -9.40
CA VAL A 170 -3.58 -5.63 -8.11
C VAL A 170 -3.53 -4.11 -8.28
N SER A 171 -4.37 -3.39 -7.56
CA SER A 171 -4.41 -1.93 -7.59
C SER A 171 -4.06 -1.37 -6.23
N ASN A 172 -3.07 -0.49 -6.17
CA ASN A 172 -2.83 0.30 -4.97
C ASN A 172 -4.10 1.09 -4.60
N SER A 173 -4.42 1.17 -3.30
CA SER A 173 -5.66 1.79 -2.83
C SER A 173 -5.77 3.29 -3.13
N TRP A 174 -4.65 4.03 -3.16
CA TRP A 174 -4.61 5.45 -3.53
C TRP A 174 -4.84 5.62 -5.03
N THR A 175 -4.23 4.78 -5.87
CA THR A 175 -4.50 4.73 -7.32
C THR A 175 -5.97 4.42 -7.59
N HIS A 176 -6.52 3.43 -6.89
CA HIS A 176 -7.92 3.03 -7.00
C HIS A 176 -8.86 4.20 -6.67
N ARG A 177 -8.65 4.86 -5.53
CA ARG A 177 -9.45 6.02 -5.11
C ARG A 177 -9.37 7.15 -6.14
N PHE A 178 -8.17 7.43 -6.64
CA PHE A 178 -7.97 8.43 -7.69
C PHE A 178 -8.74 8.07 -8.97
N ILE A 179 -8.71 6.81 -9.41
CA ILE A 179 -9.43 6.34 -10.61
C ILE A 179 -10.94 6.55 -10.47
N ILE A 180 -11.53 6.09 -9.36
CA ILE A 180 -12.98 6.21 -9.14
C ILE A 180 -13.39 7.67 -9.17
N GLN A 181 -12.63 8.56 -8.53
CA GLN A 181 -12.94 9.98 -8.50
C GLN A 181 -12.69 10.69 -9.84
N ALA A 182 -11.56 10.40 -10.51
CA ALA A 182 -11.15 11.11 -11.71
C ALA A 182 -11.89 10.65 -12.97
N PHE A 183 -12.32 9.38 -13.01
CA PHE A 183 -12.97 8.78 -14.19
C PHE A 183 -14.44 8.46 -13.97
N GLU A 184 -15.00 8.73 -12.78
CA GLU A 184 -16.39 8.39 -12.41
C GLU A 184 -16.70 6.91 -12.72
N LEU A 185 -15.71 6.06 -12.54
CA LEU A 185 -15.73 4.66 -12.95
C LEU A 185 -15.96 3.76 -11.74
N VAL A 186 -16.76 2.72 -11.92
CA VAL A 186 -16.97 1.68 -10.90
C VAL A 186 -16.19 0.44 -11.33
N LEU A 187 -15.19 0.06 -10.55
CA LEU A 187 -14.52 -1.23 -10.72
C LEU A 187 -15.41 -2.32 -10.11
N PRO A 188 -15.66 -3.43 -10.82
CA PRO A 188 -16.57 -4.47 -10.35
C PRO A 188 -15.94 -5.25 -9.19
N HIS A 189 -16.67 -5.31 -8.07
CA HIS A 189 -16.36 -6.12 -6.88
C HIS A 189 -14.86 -6.15 -6.50
N PRO A 190 -14.21 -4.99 -6.23
CA PRO A 190 -12.85 -4.98 -5.74
C PRO A 190 -12.78 -5.67 -4.38
N HIS A 191 -11.79 -6.53 -4.19
CA HIS A 191 -11.55 -7.23 -2.93
C HIS A 191 -10.29 -6.70 -2.25
N CYS A 192 -10.16 -6.93 -0.95
CA CYS A 192 -8.94 -6.63 -0.18
C CYS A 192 -8.75 -7.70 0.90
N PHE A 193 -7.58 -7.73 1.53
CA PHE A 193 -7.40 -8.52 2.74
C PHE A 193 -8.16 -7.86 3.90
N ALA A 194 -8.81 -8.69 4.72
CA ALA A 194 -9.48 -8.27 5.94
C ALA A 194 -8.50 -7.55 6.88
N PRO A 195 -8.99 -6.59 7.68
CA PRO A 195 -8.14 -5.84 8.60
C PRO A 195 -7.48 -6.77 9.62
N VAL A 196 -6.25 -6.43 10.01
CA VAL A 196 -5.53 -7.22 11.01
C VAL A 196 -6.25 -7.27 12.35
N THR A 197 -6.31 -8.48 12.91
CA THR A 197 -6.83 -8.76 14.25
C THR A 197 -5.68 -9.08 15.20
N PRO A 198 -5.87 -9.04 16.53
CA PRO A 198 -4.86 -9.50 17.48
C PRO A 198 -4.35 -10.93 17.21
N ALA A 199 -5.24 -11.83 16.75
CA ALA A 199 -4.87 -13.19 16.37
C ALA A 199 -3.92 -13.20 15.16
N LEU A 200 -4.26 -12.46 14.09
CA LEU A 200 -3.41 -12.34 12.91
C LEU A 200 -2.06 -11.69 13.21
N LEU A 201 -2.03 -10.65 14.06
CA LEU A 201 -0.76 -10.06 14.53
C LEU A 201 0.12 -11.12 15.24
N GLY A 202 -0.50 -12.01 16.01
CA GLY A 202 0.19 -13.12 16.67
C GLY A 202 0.81 -14.14 15.70
N THR A 203 0.16 -14.41 14.56
CA THR A 203 0.73 -15.31 13.51
C THR A 203 1.85 -14.62 12.74
N LEU A 204 1.83 -13.28 12.63
CA LEU A 204 2.92 -12.47 12.08
C LEU A 204 4.13 -12.32 13.03
N GLY A 205 4.12 -13.00 14.18
CA GLY A 205 5.22 -12.97 15.15
C GLY A 205 5.22 -11.76 16.09
N ILE A 206 4.19 -10.92 16.06
CA ILE A 206 4.04 -9.81 17.00
C ILE A 206 3.51 -10.36 18.33
N ARG A 207 4.23 -10.10 19.42
CA ARG A 207 3.91 -10.59 20.77
C ARG A 207 3.60 -9.41 21.68
N GLY A 208 2.38 -9.33 22.18
CA GLY A 208 1.96 -8.30 23.14
C GLY A 208 0.62 -8.65 23.78
N SER A 209 0.23 -7.91 24.81
CA SER A 209 -1.10 -8.06 25.42
C SER A 209 -2.21 -7.76 24.41
N THR A 210 -3.39 -8.35 24.58
CA THR A 210 -4.57 -8.10 23.72
C THR A 210 -4.83 -6.60 23.53
N ARG A 211 -4.69 -5.81 24.60
CA ARG A 211 -4.85 -4.35 24.55
C ARG A 211 -3.82 -3.67 23.66
N GLN A 212 -2.55 -4.08 23.71
CA GLN A 212 -1.49 -3.56 22.85
C GLN A 212 -1.75 -3.92 21.39
N LEU A 213 -2.11 -5.17 21.11
CA LEU A 213 -2.39 -5.64 19.76
C LEU A 213 -3.62 -4.96 19.14
N THR A 214 -4.70 -4.75 19.91
CA THR A 214 -5.85 -3.97 19.44
C THR A 214 -5.47 -2.53 19.14
N ALA A 215 -4.66 -1.90 19.98
CA ALA A 215 -4.19 -0.53 19.74
C ALA A 215 -3.30 -0.45 18.50
N LEU A 216 -2.41 -1.43 18.29
CA LEU A 216 -1.56 -1.51 17.11
C LEU A 216 -2.39 -1.69 15.83
N ALA A 217 -3.37 -2.60 15.84
CA ALA A 217 -4.28 -2.81 14.72
C ALA A 217 -5.04 -1.52 14.37
N ALA A 218 -5.50 -0.77 15.37
CA ALA A 218 -6.17 0.51 15.15
C ALA A 218 -5.23 1.61 14.64
N ASP A 219 -4.01 1.70 15.20
CA ASP A 219 -2.99 2.66 14.77
C ASP A 219 -2.52 2.39 13.33
N ALA A 220 -2.44 1.13 12.94
CA ALA A 220 -2.16 0.68 11.58
C ALA A 220 -3.40 0.65 10.69
N ARG A 221 -4.57 1.03 11.20
CA ARG A 221 -5.88 0.99 10.51
C ARG A 221 -6.23 -0.36 9.87
N GLY A 222 -5.76 -1.46 10.46
CA GLY A 222 -5.99 -2.80 9.94
C GLY A 222 -4.96 -3.25 8.89
N ASN A 223 -3.95 -2.44 8.58
CA ASN A 223 -2.90 -2.79 7.62
C ASN A 223 -1.75 -3.59 8.26
N ALA A 224 -1.50 -4.80 7.75
CA ALA A 224 -0.53 -5.72 8.32
C ALA A 224 0.92 -5.22 8.26
N GLY A 225 1.37 -4.70 7.12
CA GLY A 225 2.74 -4.23 6.98
C GLY A 225 2.99 -2.93 7.71
N VAL A 226 1.99 -2.03 7.80
CA VAL A 226 2.08 -0.85 8.67
C VAL A 226 2.15 -1.29 10.14
N ALA A 227 1.38 -2.28 10.57
CA ALA A 227 1.45 -2.81 11.93
C ALA A 227 2.84 -3.39 12.26
N LEU A 228 3.42 -4.19 11.35
CA LEU A 228 4.78 -4.70 11.48
C LEU A 228 5.82 -3.57 11.58
N ALA A 229 5.70 -2.55 10.73
CA ALA A 229 6.62 -1.42 10.73
C ALA A 229 6.52 -0.56 11.98
N LEU A 230 5.30 -0.28 12.46
CA LEU A 230 5.08 0.45 13.71
C LEU A 230 5.60 -0.34 14.91
N TRP A 231 5.37 -1.65 14.95
CA TRP A 231 5.90 -2.50 16.01
C TRP A 231 7.44 -2.48 16.04
N ALA A 232 8.07 -2.65 14.88
CA ALA A 232 9.52 -2.58 14.74
C ALA A 232 10.08 -1.20 15.12
N ALA A 233 9.40 -0.11 14.77
CA ALA A 233 9.82 1.24 15.15
C ALA A 233 9.71 1.52 16.67
N GLU A 234 8.76 0.87 17.36
CA GLU A 234 8.58 1.01 18.81
C GLU A 234 9.55 0.17 19.64
N HIS A 235 9.99 -0.97 19.12
CA HIS A 235 10.82 -1.94 19.85
C HIS A 235 12.25 -2.06 19.31
N GLY A 236 12.58 -1.36 18.22
CA GLY A 236 13.93 -1.28 17.69
C GLY A 236 14.70 -0.08 18.23
N ASP A 237 16.03 -0.11 18.04
CA ASP A 237 16.95 0.96 18.49
C ASP A 237 16.77 2.29 17.75
N ASN A 238 15.96 2.32 16.69
CA ASN A 238 15.97 3.35 15.66
C ASN A 238 14.95 4.49 15.86
N GLY A 239 14.87 5.04 17.08
CA GLY A 239 14.33 6.39 17.30
C GLY A 239 12.80 6.58 17.26
N GLY A 240 12.00 5.53 17.37
CA GLY A 240 10.54 5.64 17.43
C GLY A 240 9.86 6.04 16.12
N ARG A 241 8.61 6.50 16.19
CA ARG A 241 7.81 6.86 15.00
C ARG A 241 8.33 8.13 14.33
N PRO A 242 8.55 8.14 13.00
CA PRO A 242 8.94 9.34 12.25
C PRO A 242 7.91 10.47 12.40
N GLU A 243 8.37 11.70 12.61
CA GLU A 243 7.54 12.90 12.62
C GLU A 243 7.82 13.76 11.38
N LEU A 244 6.77 14.38 10.84
CA LEU A 244 6.92 15.29 9.72
C LEU A 244 7.71 16.54 10.14
N PRO A 245 8.53 17.13 9.24
CA PRO A 245 9.24 18.36 9.54
C PRO A 245 8.25 19.49 9.86
N ALA A 246 8.63 20.40 10.77
CA ALA A 246 7.77 21.52 11.16
C ALA A 246 7.42 22.44 9.98
N GLU A 247 8.30 22.50 8.98
CA GLU A 247 8.16 23.27 7.75
C GLU A 247 7.36 22.52 6.66
N ALA A 248 6.71 21.40 6.99
CA ALA A 248 5.90 20.66 6.03
C ALA A 248 4.72 21.50 5.53
N ASP A 249 4.75 21.79 4.24
CA ASP A 249 3.83 22.68 3.51
C ASP A 249 3.07 21.92 2.41
N ASP A 250 2.36 22.64 1.55
CA ASP A 250 1.60 22.03 0.45
C ASP A 250 2.51 21.37 -0.60
N THR A 251 3.74 21.86 -0.75
CA THR A 251 4.75 21.18 -1.59
C THR A 251 5.04 19.78 -1.05
N THR A 252 5.22 19.69 0.27
CA THR A 252 5.42 18.43 0.96
C THR A 252 4.22 17.50 0.78
N ALA A 253 2.99 18.05 0.85
CA ALA A 253 1.76 17.30 0.61
C ALA A 253 1.67 16.75 -0.83
N PHE A 254 1.97 17.57 -1.84
CA PHE A 254 1.98 17.12 -3.24
C PHE A 254 3.00 16.01 -3.51
N VAL A 255 4.20 16.11 -2.93
CA VAL A 255 5.23 15.07 -3.05
C VAL A 255 4.75 13.77 -2.40
N LEU A 256 4.32 13.80 -1.14
CA LEU A 256 3.86 12.60 -0.42
C LEU A 256 2.65 11.96 -1.09
N TYR A 257 1.68 12.78 -1.55
CA TYR A 257 0.53 12.30 -2.29
C TYR A 257 0.91 11.61 -3.60
N ALA A 258 1.82 12.21 -4.38
CA ALA A 258 2.29 11.60 -5.63
C ALA A 258 3.02 10.27 -5.36
N LEU A 259 3.84 10.20 -4.30
CA LEU A 259 4.53 8.96 -3.92
C LEU A 259 3.54 7.87 -3.52
N LEU A 260 2.49 8.17 -2.75
CA LEU A 260 1.47 7.18 -2.37
C LEU A 260 0.62 6.75 -3.57
N LEU A 261 0.21 7.71 -4.40
CA LEU A 261 -0.60 7.46 -5.60
C LEU A 261 0.08 6.52 -6.60
N HIS A 262 1.40 6.59 -6.71
CA HIS A 262 2.19 5.85 -7.69
C HIS A 262 2.92 4.62 -7.10
N ASP A 263 2.74 4.31 -5.81
CA ASP A 263 3.58 3.35 -5.08
C ASP A 263 5.09 3.65 -5.25
N GLY A 264 5.43 4.94 -5.19
CA GLY A 264 6.78 5.46 -5.37
C GLY A 264 7.17 5.78 -6.81
N LEU A 265 8.09 6.73 -6.96
CA LEU A 265 8.58 7.20 -8.26
C LEU A 265 10.06 7.55 -8.21
N ALA A 266 10.74 7.38 -9.35
CA ALA A 266 12.05 7.99 -9.55
C ALA A 266 11.94 9.51 -9.72
N SER A 267 13.03 10.24 -9.47
CA SER A 267 13.03 11.71 -9.50
C SER A 267 12.53 12.30 -10.82
N GLY A 268 12.86 11.69 -11.96
CA GLY A 268 12.41 12.13 -13.29
C GLY A 268 10.88 12.04 -13.47
N PRO A 269 10.27 10.85 -13.37
CA PRO A 269 8.81 10.70 -13.40
C PRO A 269 8.09 11.53 -12.34
N LEU A 270 8.64 11.65 -11.12
CA LEU A 270 8.06 12.49 -10.07
C LEU A 270 8.02 13.96 -10.48
N GLN A 271 9.07 14.46 -11.13
CA GLN A 271 9.14 15.80 -11.69
C GLN A 271 8.13 16.01 -12.84
N GLN A 272 7.83 14.98 -13.62
CA GLN A 272 6.80 15.04 -14.67
C GLN A 272 5.38 15.12 -14.09
N VAL A 273 5.13 14.41 -12.99
CA VAL A 273 3.84 14.45 -12.27
C VAL A 273 3.67 15.76 -11.49
N LEU A 274 4.78 16.37 -11.09
CA LEU A 274 4.81 17.60 -10.29
C LEU A 274 5.51 18.75 -11.05
N PRO A 275 5.00 19.16 -12.24
CA PRO A 275 5.71 20.09 -13.12
C PRO A 275 5.83 21.51 -12.54
N MET A 276 5.00 21.88 -11.57
CA MET A 276 5.07 23.19 -10.90
C MET A 276 6.20 23.29 -9.87
N LEU A 277 6.86 22.19 -9.49
CA LEU A 277 8.01 22.21 -8.58
C LEU A 277 9.30 22.16 -9.38
N GLY A 278 10.21 23.11 -9.25
CA GLY A 278 11.53 23.00 -9.88
C GLY A 278 12.36 21.83 -9.32
N GLY A 279 13.22 21.23 -10.15
CA GLY A 279 14.01 20.04 -9.76
C GLY A 279 14.86 20.21 -8.50
N ALA A 280 15.47 21.38 -8.31
CA ALA A 280 16.22 21.67 -7.08
C ALA A 280 15.33 21.71 -5.83
N ARG A 281 14.11 22.28 -5.95
CA ARG A 281 13.14 22.33 -4.84
C ARG A 281 12.61 20.92 -4.52
N LEU A 282 12.34 20.11 -5.54
CA LEU A 282 11.93 18.72 -5.37
C LEU A 282 13.03 17.92 -4.66
N ALA A 283 14.28 18.02 -5.11
CA ALA A 283 15.41 17.34 -4.48
C ALA A 283 15.59 17.75 -3.01
N ALA A 284 15.54 19.05 -2.71
CA ALA A 284 15.65 19.53 -1.33
C ALA A 284 14.49 19.03 -0.44
N CYS A 285 13.26 18.98 -0.98
CA CYS A 285 12.11 18.43 -0.27
C CYS A 285 12.30 16.94 0.05
N LEU A 286 12.72 16.13 -0.93
CA LEU A 286 12.97 14.70 -0.75
C LEU A 286 14.08 14.42 0.25
N GLN A 287 15.19 15.17 0.19
CA GLN A 287 16.30 15.05 1.15
C GLN A 287 15.85 15.36 2.58
N ARG A 288 15.04 16.41 2.77
CA ARG A 288 14.49 16.74 4.09
C ARG A 288 13.54 15.65 4.60
N LEU A 289 12.66 15.15 3.74
CA LEU A 289 11.74 14.06 4.09
C LEU A 289 12.49 12.77 4.43
N GLU A 290 13.58 12.46 3.72
CA GLU A 290 14.42 11.30 3.99
C GLU A 290 15.14 11.45 5.34
N TYR A 291 15.71 12.62 5.61
CA TYR A 291 16.35 12.94 6.89
C TYR A 291 15.38 12.79 8.07
N CYS A 292 14.12 13.21 7.91
CA CYS A 292 13.06 13.04 8.90
C CYS A 292 12.44 11.63 8.93
N GLY A 293 12.95 10.68 8.15
CA GLY A 293 12.46 9.29 8.10
C GLY A 293 11.06 9.12 7.48
N GLN A 294 10.59 10.10 6.70
CA GLN A 294 9.27 10.06 6.05
C GLN A 294 9.30 9.29 4.74
N VAL A 295 10.40 9.42 3.99
CA VAL A 295 10.62 8.73 2.72
C VAL A 295 11.95 7.99 2.75
N GLU A 296 12.15 7.11 1.78
CA GLU A 296 13.41 6.45 1.51
C GLU A 296 13.63 6.34 0.00
N LEU A 297 14.89 6.38 -0.41
CA LEU A 297 15.29 5.98 -1.75
C LEU A 297 15.58 4.47 -1.76
N ARG A 298 14.70 3.67 -2.36
CA ARG A 298 14.90 2.22 -2.54
C ARG A 298 15.25 1.95 -4.01
N GLY A 299 16.51 1.62 -4.26
CA GLY A 299 17.04 1.54 -5.63
C GLY A 299 17.02 2.92 -6.28
N ALA A 300 16.21 3.11 -7.32
CA ALA A 300 16.05 4.39 -8.01
C ALA A 300 14.73 5.11 -7.69
N CYS A 301 13.89 4.56 -6.80
CA CYS A 301 12.55 5.08 -6.53
C CYS A 301 12.44 5.63 -5.10
N TRP A 302 11.93 6.86 -4.99
CA TRP A 302 11.48 7.43 -3.73
C TRP A 302 10.16 6.80 -3.31
N ARG A 303 10.03 6.43 -2.04
CA ARG A 303 8.83 5.83 -1.45
C ARG A 303 8.60 6.37 -0.05
N VAL A 304 7.34 6.47 0.38
CA VAL A 304 7.01 6.73 1.78
C VAL A 304 7.45 5.53 2.62
N ARG A 305 8.04 5.77 3.79
CA ARG A 305 8.39 4.68 4.71
C ARG A 305 7.13 4.12 5.37
N PRO A 306 7.00 2.79 5.54
CA PRO A 306 5.79 2.21 6.14
C PRO A 306 5.48 2.74 7.54
N ALA A 307 6.50 2.95 8.39
CA ALA A 307 6.32 3.50 9.73
C ALA A 307 5.89 4.97 9.75
N ALA A 308 6.15 5.71 8.66
CA ALA A 308 5.75 7.11 8.49
C ALA A 308 4.32 7.24 7.95
N TYR A 309 3.75 6.18 7.37
CA TYR A 309 2.46 6.21 6.68
C TYR A 309 1.31 6.81 7.51
N PRO A 310 1.10 6.47 8.79
CA PRO A 310 0.01 7.06 9.57
C PRO A 310 0.13 8.58 9.70
N ALA A 311 1.34 9.10 9.94
CA ALA A 311 1.58 10.53 10.08
C ALA A 311 1.42 11.26 8.74
N VAL A 312 1.94 10.69 7.66
CA VAL A 312 1.76 11.20 6.30
C VAL A 312 0.28 11.27 5.93
N ARG A 313 -0.47 10.20 6.21
CA ARG A 313 -1.91 10.14 5.90
C ARG A 313 -2.70 11.17 6.70
N GLU A 314 -2.41 11.35 7.99
CA GLU A 314 -3.03 12.38 8.83
C GLU A 314 -2.71 13.80 8.31
N PHE A 315 -1.47 14.05 7.90
CA PHE A 315 -1.05 15.32 7.32
C PHE A 315 -1.76 15.66 6.00
N LEU A 316 -1.96 14.66 5.14
CA LEU A 316 -2.73 14.79 3.90
C LEU A 316 -4.21 15.02 4.18
N ALA A 317 -4.76 14.35 5.21
CA ALA A 317 -6.15 14.55 5.65
C ALA A 317 -6.42 15.99 6.08
N GLY A 318 -5.50 16.60 6.82
CA GLY A 318 -5.61 18.00 7.26
C GLY A 318 -5.49 19.05 6.15
N ARG A 319 -5.31 18.61 4.89
CA ARG A 319 -5.21 19.45 3.68
C ARG A 319 -6.20 19.05 2.60
N ASP A 320 -7.27 18.34 2.98
CA ASP A 320 -8.37 17.95 2.08
C ASP A 320 -7.93 17.14 0.84
N HIS A 321 -6.79 16.43 0.93
CA HIS A 321 -6.42 15.48 -0.12
C HIS A 321 -7.38 14.29 -0.13
N CYS A 322 -7.66 13.75 -1.33
CA CYS A 322 -8.46 12.54 -1.44
C CYS A 322 -7.65 11.33 -0.95
N LEU A 323 -8.01 10.83 0.23
CA LEU A 323 -7.36 9.70 0.88
C LEU A 323 -7.95 8.38 0.39
N ASP A 324 -7.19 7.31 0.52
CA ASP A 324 -7.70 5.95 0.39
C ASP A 324 -8.58 5.55 1.59
N ASP A 325 -9.33 4.46 1.44
CA ASP A 325 -10.27 4.00 2.47
C ASP A 325 -9.56 3.24 3.63
N PHE A 326 -8.29 2.86 3.45
CA PHE A 326 -7.53 1.95 4.33
C PHE A 326 -6.68 2.64 5.40
#